data_AF-A0A5B7TGV8-F1
#
_entry.id   AF-A0A5B7TGV8-F1
#
_cell.length_a   1.000
_cell.length_b   1.000
_cell.length_c   1.000
_cell.angle_alpha   90.00
_cell.angle_beta   90.00
_cell.angle_gamma   90.00
#
_symmetry.space_group_name_H-M   'P 1'
#
loop_
_entity.id
_entity.type
_entity.pdbx_description
1 polymer ?
#
loop_
_entity_poly.entity_id
_entity_poly.type
_entity_poly.pdbx_seq_one_letter_code
_entity_poly.pdbx_strand_id
1 'polypeptide(L)'
;MKKFLMPDFYYKNIYKINFYKLKELGIENLIIDIDNTLMPWGSKIADESVKELINNLIRQGFKICLLSNSSGRRVKLFRGDLDIDYFSVVGIKPMKIMFKGAMKKLNAAPFNTCVIGDQIFTDILGGNRCKTYTILVDPISSKEFITTKIIRKIEGLIKKNLIYEKEFSDGEG
;
A
#
# COMPACT_ATOMS: atom_id res chain seq x y z
N MET A 1 5.20 -20.14 4.81
CA MET A 1 5.68 -19.14 3.83
C MET A 1 4.57 -18.62 2.92
N LYS A 2 3.77 -19.49 2.27
CA LYS A 2 2.63 -19.08 1.43
C LYS A 2 1.69 -18.05 2.06
N LYS A 3 1.33 -18.23 3.34
CA LYS A 3 0.42 -17.32 4.08
C LYS A 3 0.88 -15.85 4.13
N PHE A 4 2.20 -15.60 4.15
CA PHE A 4 2.70 -14.21 4.22
C PHE A 4 2.73 -13.51 2.86
N LEU A 5 2.64 -14.26 1.77
CA LEU A 5 2.67 -13.73 0.40
C LEU A 5 1.26 -13.59 -0.21
N MET A 6 0.24 -13.96 0.55
CA MET A 6 -1.16 -13.85 0.13
C MET A 6 -1.73 -12.56 0.72
N PRO A 7 -2.26 -11.65 -0.11
CA PRO A 7 -2.93 -10.47 0.41
C PRO A 7 -4.29 -10.86 1.02
N ASP A 8 -4.81 -10.04 1.93
CA ASP A 8 -6.18 -10.21 2.44
C ASP A 8 -7.21 -9.80 1.38
N PHE A 9 -6.90 -8.77 0.59
CA PHE A 9 -7.74 -8.31 -0.50
C PHE A 9 -6.92 -7.94 -1.74
N TYR A 10 -7.58 -7.98 -2.89
CA TYR A 10 -7.01 -7.57 -4.16
C TYR A 10 -7.96 -6.61 -4.89
N TYR A 11 -7.41 -5.56 -5.48
CA TYR A 11 -8.16 -4.61 -6.29
C TYR A 11 -7.36 -4.21 -7.53
N LYS A 12 -8.06 -3.82 -8.61
CA LYS A 12 -7.39 -3.42 -9.85
C LYS A 12 -6.48 -2.20 -9.65
N ASN A 13 -6.91 -1.22 -8.86
CA ASN A 13 -6.12 -0.06 -8.47
C ASN A 13 -6.71 0.53 -7.19
N ILE A 14 -6.00 1.49 -6.60
CA ILE A 14 -6.41 2.10 -5.33
C ILE A 14 -7.77 2.80 -5.40
N TYR A 15 -8.16 3.34 -6.56
CA TYR A 15 -9.44 4.02 -6.77
C TYR A 15 -10.64 3.06 -6.81
N LYS A 16 -10.40 1.76 -6.93
CA LYS A 16 -11.44 0.71 -6.88
C LYS A 16 -11.63 0.11 -5.49
N ILE A 17 -10.80 0.49 -4.51
CA ILE A 17 -10.92 -0.01 -3.15
C ILE A 17 -12.22 0.52 -2.52
N ASN A 18 -13.01 -0.38 -1.95
CA ASN A 18 -14.16 0.00 -1.14
C ASN A 18 -13.69 0.34 0.29
N PHE A 19 -13.33 1.60 0.51
CA PHE A 19 -12.84 2.07 1.82
C PHE A 19 -13.91 2.04 2.92
N TYR A 20 -15.20 2.10 2.56
CA TYR A 20 -16.28 1.95 3.52
C TYR A 20 -16.28 0.56 4.18
N LYS A 21 -16.08 -0.50 3.39
CA LYS A 21 -15.92 -1.87 3.93
C LYS A 21 -14.70 -2.00 4.84
N LEU A 22 -13.63 -1.24 4.61
CA LEU A 22 -12.49 -1.22 5.53
C LEU A 22 -12.89 -0.63 6.89
N LYS A 23 -13.73 0.40 6.91
CA LYS A 23 -14.28 0.95 8.17
C LYS A 23 -15.14 -0.07 8.91
N GLU A 24 -15.95 -0.85 8.21
CA GLU A 24 -16.75 -1.94 8.81
C GLU A 24 -15.87 -3.02 9.45
N LEU A 25 -14.67 -3.26 8.91
CA LEU A 25 -13.66 -4.15 9.49
C LEU A 25 -12.89 -3.52 10.68
N GLY A 26 -13.23 -2.30 11.10
CA GLY A 26 -12.56 -1.58 12.18
C GLY A 26 -11.20 -0.99 11.78
N ILE A 27 -10.93 -0.83 10.48
CA ILE A 27 -9.69 -0.23 10.00
C ILE A 27 -9.79 1.29 10.08
N GLU A 28 -8.82 1.90 10.74
CA GLU A 28 -8.73 3.36 10.91
C GLU A 28 -7.45 3.95 10.31
N ASN A 29 -6.45 3.10 10.08
CA ASN A 29 -5.10 3.51 9.72
C ASN A 29 -4.70 2.88 8.39
N LEU A 30 -4.23 3.71 7.46
CA LEU A 30 -3.77 3.29 6.15
C LEU A 30 -2.28 3.55 6.01
N ILE A 31 -1.55 2.51 5.64
CA ILE A 31 -0.15 2.60 5.24
C ILE A 31 -0.13 2.39 3.73
N ILE A 32 0.25 3.41 2.96
CA ILE A 32 0.09 3.40 1.51
C ILE A 32 1.47 3.52 0.84
N ASP A 33 1.78 2.60 -0.06
CA ASP A 33 2.95 2.73 -0.93
C ASP A 33 2.76 3.83 -1.99
N ILE A 34 3.87 4.38 -2.49
CA ILE A 34 3.85 5.44 -3.49
C ILE A 34 4.04 4.89 -4.90
N ASP A 35 5.11 4.14 -5.12
CA ASP A 35 5.64 3.86 -6.46
C ASP A 35 4.91 2.69 -7.09
N ASN A 36 4.26 2.94 -8.22
CA ASN A 36 3.33 2.03 -8.88
C ASN A 36 2.08 1.67 -8.07
N THR A 37 1.85 2.33 -6.93
CA THR A 37 0.62 2.21 -6.12
C THR A 37 -0.25 3.48 -6.22
N LEU A 38 0.30 4.64 -5.83
CA LEU A 38 -0.39 5.94 -5.97
C LEU A 38 -0.03 6.62 -7.28
N MET A 39 1.23 6.50 -7.72
CA MET A 39 1.74 7.15 -8.93
C MET A 39 2.76 6.25 -9.64
N PRO A 40 2.98 6.43 -10.96
CA PRO A 40 4.10 5.78 -11.65
C PRO A 40 5.43 6.04 -10.95
N TRP A 41 6.31 5.04 -10.95
CA TRP A 41 7.65 5.17 -10.38
C TRP A 41 8.42 6.37 -10.98
N GLY A 42 9.07 7.14 -10.10
CA GLY A 42 9.84 8.32 -10.47
C GLY A 42 9.03 9.62 -10.54
N SER A 43 7.71 9.56 -10.33
CA SER A 43 6.89 10.75 -10.10
C SER A 43 7.43 11.55 -8.90
N LYS A 44 7.54 12.87 -9.07
CA LYS A 44 8.15 13.76 -8.07
C LYS A 44 7.14 14.31 -7.06
N ILE A 45 5.94 14.61 -7.53
CA ILE A 45 4.85 15.24 -6.76
C ILE A 45 3.56 14.46 -6.98
N ALA A 46 2.67 14.47 -5.98
CA ALA A 46 1.31 13.98 -6.14
C ALA A 46 0.54 14.87 -7.13
N ASP A 47 -0.18 14.23 -8.05
CA ASP A 47 -1.11 14.92 -8.94
C ASP A 47 -2.45 15.20 -8.24
N GLU A 48 -3.38 15.83 -8.94
CA GLU A 48 -4.66 16.21 -8.35
C GLU A 48 -5.52 15.00 -7.98
N SER A 49 -5.44 13.90 -8.74
CA SER A 49 -6.19 12.68 -8.47
C SER A 49 -5.75 12.01 -7.16
N VAL A 50 -4.43 11.99 -6.90
CA VAL A 50 -3.89 11.48 -5.65
C VAL A 50 -4.23 12.39 -4.49
N LYS A 51 -4.14 13.71 -4.66
CA LYS A 51 -4.53 14.65 -3.60
C LYS A 51 -6.00 14.52 -3.24
N GLU A 52 -6.87 14.43 -4.23
CA GLU A 52 -8.31 14.26 -4.03
C GLU A 52 -8.61 12.96 -3.28
N LEU A 53 -8.00 11.85 -3.71
CA LEU A 53 -8.13 10.56 -3.02
C LEU A 53 -7.71 10.66 -1.55
N ILE A 54 -6.51 11.16 -1.28
CA ILE A 54 -5.98 11.28 0.08
C ILE A 54 -6.88 12.18 0.94
N ASN A 55 -7.27 13.34 0.43
CA ASN A 55 -8.15 14.26 1.15
C ASN A 55 -9.53 13.65 1.43
N ASN A 56 -10.06 12.86 0.49
CA ASN A 56 -11.31 12.14 0.70
C ASN A 56 -11.17 11.11 1.84
N LEU A 57 -10.10 10.32 1.84
CA LEU A 57 -9.82 9.35 2.91
C LEU A 57 -9.65 10.02 4.28
N ILE A 58 -8.98 11.18 4.34
CA ILE A 58 -8.89 11.98 5.57
C ILE A 58 -10.28 12.42 6.04
N ARG A 59 -11.15 12.91 5.13
CA ARG A 59 -12.53 13.29 5.47
C ARG A 59 -13.37 12.11 5.97
N GLN A 60 -13.09 10.90 5.50
CA GLN A 60 -13.67 9.65 6.04
C GLN A 60 -13.08 9.23 7.39
N GLY A 61 -12.14 10.01 7.94
CA GLY A 61 -11.51 9.77 9.24
C GLY A 61 -10.43 8.69 9.20
N PHE A 62 -9.78 8.44 8.06
CA PHE A 62 -8.58 7.62 8.03
C PHE A 62 -7.34 8.43 8.44
N LYS A 63 -6.46 7.82 9.23
CA LYS A 63 -5.09 8.31 9.42
C LYS A 63 -4.19 7.65 8.40
N ILE A 64 -3.35 8.41 7.72
CA ILE A 64 -2.59 7.92 6.57
C ILE A 64 -1.10 8.14 6.79
N CYS A 65 -0.31 7.10 6.55
CA CYS A 65 1.15 7.19 6.47
C CYS A 65 1.62 6.69 5.11
N LEU A 66 2.31 7.54 4.36
CA LEU A 66 3.05 7.09 3.18
C LEU A 66 4.24 6.23 3.64
N LEU A 67 4.43 5.07 3.01
CA LEU A 67 5.55 4.18 3.28
C LEU A 67 6.26 3.87 1.97
N SER A 68 7.55 4.19 1.84
CA SER A 68 8.27 3.99 0.58
C SER A 68 9.71 3.49 0.77
N ASN A 69 10.18 2.68 -0.18
CA ASN A 69 11.58 2.26 -0.31
C ASN A 69 12.48 3.33 -0.97
N SER A 70 11.92 4.49 -1.31
CA SER A 70 12.68 5.66 -1.79
C SER A 70 13.35 6.42 -0.63
N SER A 71 14.11 7.48 -0.95
CA SER A 71 14.71 8.36 0.06
C SER A 71 13.67 9.27 0.72
N GLY A 72 13.89 9.62 1.99
CA GLY A 72 13.02 10.54 2.73
C GLY A 72 12.86 11.90 2.06
N ARG A 73 13.89 12.40 1.35
CA ARG A 73 13.81 13.63 0.54
C ARG A 73 12.77 13.50 -0.58
N ARG A 74 12.76 12.36 -1.28
CA ARG A 74 11.78 12.11 -2.35
C ARG A 74 10.37 11.98 -1.79
N VAL A 75 10.21 11.25 -0.70
CA VAL A 75 8.90 11.06 -0.07
C VAL A 75 8.34 12.37 0.47
N LYS A 76 9.18 13.20 1.08
CA LYS A 76 8.79 14.55 1.53
C LYS A 76 8.36 15.44 0.36
N LEU A 77 9.09 15.38 -0.77
CA LEU A 77 8.71 16.12 -1.98
C LEU A 77 7.39 15.62 -2.56
N PHE A 78 7.18 14.30 -2.60
CA PHE A 78 5.95 13.70 -3.09
C PHE A 78 4.74 14.08 -2.24
N ARG A 79 4.88 14.01 -0.91
CA ARG A 79 3.86 14.40 0.06
C ARG A 79 3.43 15.85 -0.16
N GLY A 80 4.40 16.75 -0.37
CA GLY A 80 4.13 18.17 -0.47
C GLY A 80 3.29 18.66 0.71
N ASP A 81 2.18 19.31 0.38
CA ASP A 81 1.27 19.94 1.34
C ASP A 81 0.15 19.01 1.84
N LEU A 82 0.20 17.71 1.49
CA LEU A 82 -0.74 16.73 2.05
C LEU A 82 -0.53 16.60 3.58
N ASP A 83 -1.60 16.76 4.34
CA ASP A 83 -1.60 16.66 5.80
C ASP A 83 -1.66 15.21 6.28
N ILE A 84 -0.61 14.46 5.94
CA ILE A 84 -0.46 13.04 6.26
C ILE A 84 0.96 12.73 6.73
N ASP A 85 1.12 11.62 7.46
CA ASP A 85 2.44 11.16 7.87
C ASP A 85 3.20 10.50 6.73
N TYR A 86 4.51 10.38 6.90
CA TYR A 86 5.33 9.51 6.07
C TYR A 86 6.43 8.83 6.88
N PHE A 87 6.83 7.64 6.41
CA PHE A 87 7.97 6.90 6.91
C PHE A 87 8.73 6.29 5.74
N SER A 88 10.05 6.44 5.72
CA SER A 88 10.85 6.10 4.54
C SER A 88 12.29 5.84 4.91
N VAL A 89 12.80 4.70 4.44
CA VAL A 89 14.21 4.29 4.51
C VAL A 89 14.50 3.52 3.24
N VAL A 90 15.60 3.87 2.57
CA VAL A 90 15.90 3.36 1.23
C VAL A 90 16.08 1.85 1.25
N GLY A 91 15.27 1.12 0.47
CA GLY A 91 15.43 -0.31 0.24
C GLY A 91 15.20 -1.24 1.44
N ILE A 92 14.55 -0.78 2.52
CA ILE A 92 14.40 -1.58 3.75
C ILE A 92 13.11 -2.41 3.80
N LYS A 93 12.03 -2.05 3.08
CA LYS A 93 10.88 -2.97 2.98
C LYS A 93 11.36 -4.28 2.32
N PRO A 94 10.96 -5.46 2.83
CA PRO A 94 9.81 -5.75 3.70
C PRO A 94 10.10 -5.83 5.21
N MET A 95 11.18 -5.25 5.71
CA MET A 95 11.54 -5.40 7.13
C MET A 95 10.48 -4.78 8.05
N LYS A 96 10.11 -5.51 9.12
CA LYS A 96 9.07 -5.11 10.08
C LYS A 96 9.27 -3.70 10.66
N ILE A 97 10.53 -3.25 10.76
CA ILE A 97 10.87 -1.93 11.27
C ILE A 97 10.19 -0.80 10.48
N MET A 98 9.99 -0.99 9.16
CA MET A 98 9.33 -0.02 8.29
C MET A 98 7.86 0.16 8.65
N PHE A 99 7.13 -0.95 8.71
CA PHE A 99 5.71 -0.98 9.01
C PHE A 99 5.42 -0.59 10.46
N LYS A 100 6.26 -1.03 11.41
CA LYS A 100 6.18 -0.59 12.81
C LYS A 100 6.47 0.90 12.96
N GLY A 101 7.43 1.44 12.19
CA GLY A 101 7.71 2.88 12.16
C GLY A 101 6.52 3.70 11.66
N ALA A 102 5.89 3.26 10.58
CA ALA A 102 4.66 3.86 10.05
C ALA A 102 3.49 3.76 11.05
N MET A 103 3.23 2.59 11.65
CA MET A 103 2.19 2.46 12.68
C MET A 103 2.46 3.34 13.90
N LYS A 104 3.72 3.50 14.31
CA LYS A 104 4.10 4.38 15.42
C LYS A 104 3.77 5.85 15.12
N LYS A 105 3.97 6.31 13.89
CA LYS A 105 3.58 7.67 13.45
C LYS A 105 2.08 7.90 13.60
N LEU A 106 1.29 6.90 13.20
CA LEU A 106 -0.17 6.96 13.25
C LEU A 106 -0.78 6.70 14.65
N ASN A 107 0.05 6.29 15.62
CA ASN A 107 -0.40 5.72 16.90
C ASN A 107 -1.39 4.56 16.69
N ALA A 108 -1.03 3.66 15.77
CA ALA A 108 -1.89 2.58 15.29
C ALA A 108 -1.51 1.21 15.86
N ALA A 109 -2.49 0.30 15.88
CA ALA A 109 -2.29 -1.11 16.20
C ALA A 109 -2.38 -1.97 14.93
N PRO A 110 -1.81 -3.18 14.90
CA PRO A 110 -1.89 -4.02 13.70
C PRO A 110 -3.32 -4.33 13.25
N PHE A 111 -4.22 -4.61 14.19
CA PHE A 111 -5.60 -5.03 13.88
C PHE A 111 -6.47 -3.91 13.29
N ASN A 112 -6.14 -2.63 13.50
CA ASN A 112 -6.86 -1.50 12.90
C ASN A 112 -6.04 -0.80 11.80
N THR A 113 -5.07 -1.50 11.23
CA THR A 113 -4.17 -0.99 10.17
C THR A 113 -4.27 -1.83 8.91
N CYS A 114 -4.33 -1.15 7.77
CA CYS A 114 -4.26 -1.76 6.44
C CYS A 114 -3.07 -1.22 5.64
N VAL A 115 -2.29 -2.14 5.05
CA VAL A 115 -1.19 -1.83 4.13
C VAL A 115 -1.68 -1.96 2.70
N ILE A 116 -1.48 -0.94 1.86
CA ILE A 116 -1.89 -0.91 0.46
C ILE A 116 -0.64 -0.74 -0.40
N GLY A 117 -0.40 -1.67 -1.33
CA GLY A 117 0.75 -1.62 -2.22
C GLY A 117 0.63 -2.56 -3.42
N ASP A 118 1.56 -2.47 -4.36
CA ASP A 118 1.50 -3.18 -5.64
C ASP A 118 2.41 -4.43 -5.71
N GLN A 119 3.27 -4.62 -4.70
CA GLN A 119 4.29 -5.66 -4.68
C GLN A 119 4.10 -6.65 -3.52
N ILE A 120 4.11 -7.93 -3.88
CA ILE A 120 3.90 -9.04 -2.93
C ILE A 120 5.09 -9.17 -1.98
N PHE A 121 6.32 -9.11 -2.50
CA PHE A 121 7.52 -9.33 -1.69
C PHE A 121 7.94 -8.12 -0.84
N THR A 122 7.29 -6.96 -1.03
CA THR A 122 7.51 -5.78 -0.21
C THR A 122 6.33 -5.52 0.71
N ASP A 123 5.21 -5.05 0.15
CA ASP A 123 4.13 -4.46 0.91
C ASP A 123 3.28 -5.54 1.57
N ILE A 124 2.91 -6.58 0.81
CA ILE A 124 2.10 -7.70 1.33
C ILE A 124 2.90 -8.52 2.35
N LEU A 125 4.12 -8.93 1.99
CA LEU A 125 5.01 -9.66 2.90
C LEU A 125 5.27 -8.87 4.18
N GLY A 126 5.54 -7.57 4.06
CA GLY A 126 5.83 -6.70 5.20
C GLY A 126 4.64 -6.46 6.12
N GLY A 127 3.47 -6.17 5.56
CA GLY A 127 2.21 -6.03 6.29
C GLY A 127 1.80 -7.31 7.02
N ASN A 128 1.78 -8.43 6.30
CA ASN A 128 1.44 -9.74 6.88
C ASN A 128 2.40 -10.15 8.01
N ARG A 129 3.70 -9.85 7.87
CA ARG A 129 4.70 -10.08 8.94
C ARG A 129 4.44 -9.25 10.20
N CYS A 130 3.69 -8.17 10.08
CA CYS A 130 3.26 -7.30 11.17
C CYS A 130 1.82 -7.58 11.63
N LYS A 131 1.12 -8.55 11.02
CA LYS A 131 -0.28 -8.89 11.31
C LYS A 131 -1.26 -7.74 11.06
N THR A 132 -0.97 -6.90 10.07
CA THR A 132 -1.92 -5.91 9.55
C THR A 132 -2.80 -6.54 8.48
N TYR A 133 -3.90 -5.88 8.12
CA TYR A 133 -4.57 -6.16 6.85
C TYR A 133 -3.68 -5.73 5.68
N THR A 134 -3.86 -6.37 4.53
CA THR A 134 -3.08 -6.10 3.32
C THR A 134 -3.97 -6.07 2.09
N ILE A 135 -3.77 -5.05 1.25
CA ILE A 135 -4.42 -4.90 -0.05
C ILE A 135 -3.32 -4.86 -1.11
N LEU A 136 -3.43 -5.78 -2.06
CA LEU A 136 -2.61 -5.79 -3.27
C LEU A 136 -3.35 -5.08 -4.40
N VAL A 137 -2.67 -4.15 -5.07
CA VAL A 137 -3.16 -3.53 -6.31
C VAL A 137 -2.30 -3.88 -7.51
N ASP A 138 -2.80 -3.64 -8.73
CA ASP A 138 -1.93 -3.73 -9.91
C ASP A 138 -0.99 -2.53 -10.01
N PRO A 139 0.25 -2.75 -10.50
CA PRO A 139 1.18 -1.67 -10.73
C PRO A 139 0.68 -0.71 -11.81
N ILE A 140 0.76 0.60 -11.56
CA ILE A 140 0.36 1.64 -12.52
C ILE A 140 1.22 1.60 -13.80
N SER A 141 2.51 1.29 -13.68
CA SER A 141 3.45 1.27 -14.81
C SER A 141 4.43 0.10 -14.71
N SER A 142 5.03 -0.27 -15.85
CA SER A 142 6.14 -1.22 -15.93
C SER A 142 7.52 -0.57 -15.74
N LYS A 143 7.56 0.76 -15.51
CA LYS A 143 8.79 1.53 -15.26
C LYS A 143 9.20 1.40 -13.80
N GLU A 144 10.44 0.97 -13.57
CA GLU A 144 11.00 0.66 -12.25
C GLU A 144 12.43 0.13 -12.38
N PHE A 145 13.12 -0.07 -11.25
CA PHE A 145 14.47 -0.63 -11.21
C PHE A 145 14.53 -2.05 -11.80
N ILE A 146 15.69 -2.41 -12.37
CA ILE A 146 15.92 -3.73 -13.01
C ILE A 146 15.71 -4.87 -12.00
N THR A 147 16.18 -4.69 -10.77
CA THR A 147 15.98 -5.66 -9.69
C THR A 147 14.50 -5.89 -9.39
N THR A 148 13.70 -4.82 -9.35
CA THR A 148 12.23 -4.91 -9.17
C THR A 148 11.58 -5.66 -10.32
N LYS A 149 11.99 -5.41 -11.58
CA LYS A 149 11.48 -6.15 -12.74
C LYS A 149 11.71 -7.66 -12.67
N ILE A 150 12.85 -8.09 -12.13
CA ILE A 150 13.14 -9.53 -11.93
C ILE A 150 12.20 -10.11 -10.88
N ILE A 151 12.02 -9.42 -9.75
CA ILE A 151 11.11 -9.83 -8.68
C ILE A 151 9.68 -9.95 -9.21
N ARG A 152 9.22 -9.01 -10.05
CA ARG A 152 7.88 -9.08 -10.65
C ARG A 152 7.62 -10.32 -11.48
N LYS A 153 8.62 -10.88 -12.16
CA LYS A 153 8.44 -12.15 -12.89
C LYS A 153 8.12 -13.30 -11.93
N ILE A 154 8.79 -13.32 -10.78
CA ILE A 154 8.54 -14.30 -9.72
C ILE A 154 7.16 -14.06 -9.11
N GLU A 155 6.80 -12.81 -8.82
CA GLU A 155 5.46 -12.46 -8.31
C GLU A 155 4.35 -12.86 -9.27
N GLY A 156 4.54 -12.70 -10.58
CA GLY A 156 3.55 -13.10 -11.59
C GLY A 156 3.24 -14.60 -11.56
N LEU A 157 4.23 -15.45 -11.23
CA LEU A 157 4.00 -16.88 -11.04
C LEU A 157 3.20 -17.17 -9.78
N ILE A 158 3.39 -16.36 -8.72
CA ILE A 158 2.61 -16.47 -7.49
C ILE A 158 1.18 -16.01 -7.74
N LYS A 159 0.98 -14.85 -8.38
CA LYS A 159 -0.35 -14.31 -8.73
C LYS A 159 -1.19 -15.32 -9.52
N LYS A 160 -0.60 -16.08 -10.46
CA LYS A 160 -1.31 -17.13 -11.22
C LYS A 160 -1.79 -18.30 -10.38
N ASN A 161 -1.11 -18.58 -9.26
CA ASN A 161 -1.42 -19.69 -8.36
C ASN A 161 -2.22 -19.24 -7.12
N LEU A 162 -2.34 -17.94 -6.89
CA LEU A 162 -3.25 -17.36 -5.91
C LEU A 162 -4.63 -17.31 -6.56
N ILE A 163 -5.43 -18.35 -6.33
CA ILE A 163 -6.88 -18.27 -6.51
C ILE A 163 -7.31 -17.15 -5.55
N TYR A 164 -7.67 -15.98 -6.08
CA TYR A 164 -8.15 -14.86 -5.28
C TYR A 164 -9.47 -15.28 -4.63
N GLU A 165 -9.42 -15.91 -3.47
CA GLU A 165 -10.58 -16.03 -2.61
C GLU A 165 -10.94 -14.60 -2.17
N LYS A 166 -12.03 -14.11 -2.73
CA LYS A 166 -12.70 -12.85 -2.42
C LYS A 166 -11.98 -11.60 -2.97
N GLU A 167 -12.26 -11.34 -4.24
CA GLU A 167 -12.89 -10.04 -4.51
C GLU A 167 -13.95 -9.81 -3.41
N PHE A 168 -14.04 -8.62 -2.84
CA PHE A 168 -15.40 -8.16 -2.59
C PHE A 168 -16.02 -8.08 -3.98
N SER A 169 -16.59 -9.21 -4.41
CA SER A 169 -17.39 -9.36 -5.62
C SER A 169 -18.20 -8.10 -5.70
N ASP A 170 -18.02 -7.38 -6.81
CA ASP A 170 -18.76 -6.18 -7.11
C ASP A 170 -20.21 -6.41 -6.67
N GLY A 171 -20.60 -5.71 -5.61
CA GLY A 171 -21.98 -5.67 -5.20
C GLY A 171 -22.67 -4.83 -6.25
N GLU A 172 -23.06 -5.47 -7.36
CA GLU A 172 -24.30 -5.09 -8.01
C GLU A 172 -25.42 -5.36 -7.01
N GLY A 173 -25.88 -4.27 -6.40
CA GLY A 173 -27.02 -4.19 -5.49
C GLY A 173 -27.40 -2.72 -5.37
#